data_AF-A0A917ECG7-F1
#
_entry.id   AF-A0A917ECG7-F1
#
_cell.length_a   1.000
_cell.length_b   1.000
_cell.length_c   1.000
_cell.angle_alpha   90.00
_cell.angle_beta   90.00
_cell.angle_gamma   90.00
#
_symmetry.space_group_name_H-M   'P 1'
#
loop_
_entity.id
_entity.type
_entity.pdbx_description
1 polymer ?
#
loop_
_entity_poly.entity_id
_entity_poly.type
_entity_poly.pdbx_seq_one_letter_code
_entity_poly.pdbx_strand_id
1 'polypeptide(L)'
;MLPPVDTRSVLALRAQILERSSTLSQVAGNAARVDAPARFDTAMGDALKAVSNIQEKAGGAATAYERGDSHDLASVMIARQKASIAFEATLQVRNRLLGAYKDVMSMPL
;
A
#
# COMPACT_ATOMS: atom_id res chain seq x y z
N MET A 1 -39.07 -9.10 29.83
CA MET A 1 -38.16 -8.35 30.72
C MET A 1 -36.80 -8.31 30.04
N LEU A 2 -36.33 -7.13 29.63
CA LEU A 2 -35.01 -6.98 28.98
C LEU A 2 -33.91 -6.95 30.07
N PRO A 3 -32.76 -7.58 29.86
CA PRO A 3 -31.63 -7.47 30.79
C PRO A 3 -31.11 -6.02 30.84
N PRO A 4 -30.70 -5.52 32.02
CA PRO A 4 -30.10 -4.19 32.14
C PRO A 4 -28.72 -4.19 31.47
N VAL A 5 -28.48 -3.21 30.60
CA VAL A 5 -27.15 -2.95 30.04
C VAL A 5 -26.25 -2.48 31.19
N ASP A 6 -25.36 -3.35 31.68
CA ASP A 6 -24.43 -3.03 32.76
C ASP A 6 -23.44 -1.95 32.30
N THR A 7 -23.57 -0.73 32.83
CA THR A 7 -22.67 0.42 32.60
C THR A 7 -21.20 0.13 32.96
N ARG A 8 -20.94 -0.94 33.72
CA ARG A 8 -19.59 -1.46 34.00
C ARG A 8 -18.93 -2.14 32.80
N SER A 9 -19.72 -2.82 31.96
CA SER A 9 -19.22 -3.53 30.78
C SER A 9 -18.78 -2.58 29.67
N VAL A 10 -19.50 -1.46 29.49
CA VAL A 10 -19.11 -0.40 28.53
C VAL A 10 -17.85 0.35 28.97
N LEU A 11 -17.61 0.46 30.28
CA LEU A 11 -16.38 1.07 30.82
C LEU A 11 -15.17 0.14 30.63
N ALA A 12 -15.35 -1.17 30.86
CA ALA A 12 -14.34 -2.18 30.63
C ALA A 12 -13.97 -2.32 29.14
N LEU A 13 -14.97 -2.25 28.25
CA LEU A 13 -14.76 -2.28 26.81
C LEU A 13 -13.97 -1.06 26.31
N ARG A 14 -14.23 0.13 26.86
CA ARG A 14 -13.47 1.34 26.55
C ARG A 14 -12.00 1.23 27.00
N ALA A 15 -11.75 0.64 28.16
CA ALA A 15 -10.39 0.41 28.65
C ALA A 15 -9.61 -0.57 27.74
N GLN A 16 -10.26 -1.64 27.29
CA GLN A 16 -9.64 -2.63 26.40
C GLN A 16 -9.34 -2.08 25.00
N ILE A 17 -10.19 -1.20 24.47
CA ILE A 17 -9.96 -0.54 23.17
C ILE A 17 -8.76 0.41 23.26
N LEU A 18 -8.61 1.13 24.37
CA LEU A 18 -7.49 2.06 24.58
C LEU A 18 -6.14 1.32 24.67
N GLU A 19 -6.09 0.17 25.33
CA GLU A 19 -4.87 -0.67 25.43
C GLU A 19 -4.50 -1.36 24.10
N ARG A 20 -5.50 -1.80 23.34
CA ARG A 20 -5.26 -2.33 21.99
C ARG A 20 -4.81 -1.22 21.03
N SER A 21 -5.25 0.03 21.24
CA SER A 21 -4.81 1.17 20.44
C SER A 21 -3.36 1.59 20.74
N SER A 22 -2.92 1.51 21.99
CA SER A 22 -1.55 1.87 22.38
C SER A 22 -0.53 0.86 21.87
N THR A 23 -0.86 -0.44 21.89
CA THR A 23 0.00 -1.50 21.33
C THR A 23 0.13 -1.40 19.81
N LEU A 24 -0.96 -1.08 19.09
CA LEU A 24 -0.91 -0.81 17.65
C LEU A 24 -0.12 0.47 17.32
N SER A 25 -0.22 1.51 18.16
CA SER A 25 0.57 2.75 18.03
C SER A 25 2.07 2.51 18.29
N GLN A 26 2.42 1.62 19.21
CA GLN A 26 3.81 1.28 19.52
C GLN A 26 4.46 0.42 18.42
N VAL A 27 3.69 -0.48 17.77
CA VAL A 27 4.13 -1.22 16.57
C VAL A 27 4.30 -0.29 15.37
N ALA A 28 3.40 0.69 15.18
CA ALA A 28 3.55 1.72 14.16
C ALA A 28 4.75 2.65 14.40
N GLY A 29 5.04 2.98 15.67
CA GLY A 29 6.18 3.81 16.06
C GLY A 29 7.54 3.11 15.90
N ASN A 30 7.59 1.78 16.01
CA ASN A 30 8.82 1.01 15.75
C ASN A 30 9.10 0.77 14.26
N ALA A 31 8.09 0.80 13.39
CA ALA A 31 8.28 0.78 11.93
C ALA A 31 8.91 2.09 11.40
N ALA A 32 8.81 3.19 12.14
CA ALA A 32 9.34 4.50 11.76
C ALA A 32 10.83 4.72 12.11
N ARG A 33 11.47 3.79 12.83
CA ARG A 33 12.89 3.90 13.27
C ARG A 33 13.87 3.06 12.46
N VAL A 34 13.45 2.53 11.33
CA VAL A 34 14.37 1.95 10.34
C VAL A 34 14.83 3.11 9.47
N ASP A 35 16.14 3.39 9.38
CA ASP A 35 16.78 4.39 8.50
C ASP A 35 15.95 4.70 7.24
N ALA A 36 15.01 5.65 7.38
CA ALA A 36 13.87 5.76 6.49
C ALA A 36 14.26 6.29 5.10
N PRO A 37 15.12 7.32 4.94
CA PRO A 37 15.39 7.87 3.61
C PRO A 37 16.20 6.91 2.72
N ALA A 38 17.27 6.30 3.24
CA ALA A 38 18.12 5.40 2.43
C ALA A 38 17.41 4.11 2.01
N ARG A 39 16.53 3.57 2.87
CA ARG A 39 15.72 2.37 2.55
C ARG A 39 14.49 2.69 1.71
N PHE A 40 14.00 3.93 1.80
CA PHE A 40 12.90 4.40 0.97
C PHE A 40 13.33 4.66 -0.47
N ASP A 41 14.48 5.30 -0.71
CA ASP A 41 15.00 5.54 -2.07
C ASP A 41 15.25 4.22 -2.81
N THR A 42 15.75 3.21 -2.10
CA THR A 42 15.90 1.85 -2.65
C THR A 42 14.55 1.18 -2.91
N ALA A 43 13.60 1.24 -1.98
CA ALA A 43 12.26 0.69 -2.19
C ALA A 43 11.49 1.38 -3.33
N MET A 44 11.63 2.69 -3.48
CA MET A 44 11.06 3.48 -4.58
C MET A 44 11.72 3.08 -5.92
N GLY A 45 13.04 2.95 -5.94
CA GLY A 45 13.78 2.45 -7.10
C GLY A 45 13.35 1.05 -7.51
N ASP A 46 13.13 0.16 -6.55
CA ASP A 46 12.66 -1.20 -6.78
C ASP A 46 11.21 -1.24 -7.26
N ALA A 47 10.33 -0.38 -6.73
CA ALA A 47 8.96 -0.22 -7.21
C ALA A 47 8.91 0.29 -8.66
N LEU A 48 9.75 1.27 -9.02
CA LEU A 48 9.86 1.77 -10.38
C LEU A 48 10.36 0.69 -11.36
N LYS A 49 11.37 -0.10 -10.95
CA LYS A 49 11.84 -1.26 -11.73
C LYS A 49 10.74 -2.32 -11.88
N ALA A 50 9.96 -2.57 -10.84
CA ALA A 50 8.85 -3.51 -10.89
C ALA A 50 7.77 -3.06 -11.89
N VAL A 51 7.42 -1.77 -11.91
CA VAL A 51 6.48 -1.20 -12.88
C VAL A 51 7.03 -1.31 -14.31
N SER A 52 8.31 -0.99 -14.53
CA SER A 52 8.94 -1.13 -15.84
C SER A 52 8.88 -2.57 -16.35
N ASN A 53 9.17 -3.54 -15.48
CA ASN A 53 9.06 -4.97 -15.79
C ASN A 53 7.62 -5.39 -16.13
N ILE A 54 6.63 -4.84 -15.43
CA ILE A 54 5.21 -5.12 -15.72
C ILE A 54 4.82 -4.54 -17.09
N GLN A 55 5.30 -3.34 -17.43
CA GLN A 55 5.06 -2.73 -18.74
C GLN A 55 5.69 -3.54 -19.87
N GLU A 56 6.95 -3.99 -19.72
CA GLU A 56 7.61 -4.85 -20.70
C GLU A 56 6.89 -6.19 -20.88
N LYS A 57 6.46 -6.83 -19.78
CA LYS A 57 5.68 -8.07 -19.84
C LYS A 57 4.33 -7.87 -20.51
N ALA A 58 3.65 -6.75 -20.25
CA ALA A 58 2.38 -6.44 -20.88
C ALA A 58 2.54 -6.18 -22.40
N GLY A 59 3.61 -5.47 -22.79
CA GLY A 59 3.98 -5.28 -24.20
C GLY A 59 4.28 -6.60 -24.90
N GLY A 60 5.14 -7.44 -24.29
CA GLY A 60 5.48 -8.76 -24.82
C GLY A 60 4.26 -9.69 -24.94
N ALA A 61 3.34 -9.65 -23.96
CA ALA A 61 2.10 -10.42 -24.01
C ALA A 61 1.15 -9.93 -25.12
N ALA A 62 1.07 -8.61 -25.34
CA ALA A 62 0.29 -8.04 -26.44
C ALA A 62 0.88 -8.44 -27.81
N THR A 63 2.19 -8.33 -27.99
CA THR A 63 2.88 -8.75 -29.21
C THR A 63 2.81 -10.26 -29.45
N ALA A 64 2.84 -11.08 -28.40
CA ALA A 64 2.66 -12.54 -28.51
C ALA A 64 1.22 -12.92 -28.89
N TYR A 65 0.23 -12.16 -28.40
CA TYR A 65 -1.17 -12.32 -28.80
C TYR A 65 -1.39 -11.93 -30.27
N GLU A 66 -0.83 -10.80 -30.71
CA GLU A 66 -0.91 -10.34 -32.11
C GLU A 66 -0.21 -11.29 -33.10
N ARG A 67 0.85 -11.98 -32.66
CA ARG A 67 1.54 -13.04 -33.45
C ARG A 67 0.84 -14.39 -33.43
N GLY A 68 -0.20 -14.58 -32.63
CA GLY A 68 -0.94 -15.85 -32.52
C GLY A 68 -0.28 -16.92 -31.63
N ASP A 69 0.78 -16.58 -30.87
CA ASP A 69 1.51 -17.50 -29.99
C ASP A 69 0.73 -17.86 -28.70
N SER A 70 -0.31 -17.10 -28.35
CA SER A 70 -1.13 -17.37 -27.16
C SER A 70 -2.62 -17.24 -27.48
N HIS A 71 -3.33 -18.37 -27.40
CA HIS A 71 -4.79 -18.45 -27.57
C HIS A 71 -5.59 -17.97 -26.34
N ASP A 72 -4.92 -17.54 -25.27
CA ASP A 72 -5.57 -17.20 -24.01
C ASP A 72 -5.72 -15.69 -23.81
N LEU A 73 -6.77 -15.14 -24.45
CA LEU A 73 -7.21 -13.76 -24.28
C LEU A 73 -7.48 -13.41 -22.80
N ALA A 74 -7.93 -14.37 -21.98
CA ALA A 74 -8.24 -14.12 -20.58
C ALA A 74 -6.98 -13.77 -19.77
N SER A 75 -5.88 -14.49 -20.00
CA SER A 75 -4.58 -14.20 -19.38
C SER A 75 -4.05 -12.81 -19.75
N VAL A 76 -4.21 -12.38 -21.01
CA VAL A 76 -3.80 -11.03 -21.47
C VAL A 76 -4.63 -9.95 -20.80
N MET A 77 -5.95 -10.14 -20.70
CA MET A 77 -6.85 -9.19 -20.06
C MET A 77 -6.59 -9.07 -18.55
N ILE A 78 -6.31 -10.19 -17.86
CA ILE A 78 -5.91 -10.19 -16.45
C ILE A 78 -4.58 -9.45 -16.27
N ALA A 79 -3.59 -9.70 -17.14
CA ALA A 79 -2.31 -9.00 -17.09
C ALA A 79 -2.46 -7.49 -17.27
N ARG A 80 -3.31 -7.05 -18.22
CA ARG A 80 -3.64 -5.62 -18.41
C ARG A 80 -4.31 -5.03 -17.18
N GLN A 81 -5.29 -5.70 -16.59
CA GLN A 81 -5.98 -5.20 -15.41
C GLN A 81 -5.04 -5.08 -14.20
N LYS A 82 -4.13 -6.04 -14.03
CA LYS A 82 -3.12 -6.04 -12.97
C LYS A 82 -2.13 -4.87 -13.14
N ALA A 83 -1.74 -4.58 -14.38
CA ALA A 83 -0.88 -3.44 -14.70
C ALA A 83 -1.55 -2.10 -14.37
N SER A 84 -2.83 -1.93 -14.73
CA SER A 84 -3.60 -0.71 -14.41
C SER A 84 -3.71 -0.47 -12.91
N ILE A 85 -4.07 -1.49 -12.13
CA ILE A 85 -4.20 -1.39 -10.67
C ILE A 85 -2.84 -1.09 -10.02
N ALA A 86 -1.77 -1.74 -10.48
CA ALA A 86 -0.42 -1.49 -9.98
C ALA A 86 0.06 -0.06 -10.28
N PHE A 87 -0.28 0.48 -11.45
CA PHE A 87 0.03 1.86 -11.82
C PHE A 87 -0.69 2.87 -10.93
N GLU A 88 -1.99 2.70 -10.70
CA GLU A 88 -2.76 3.56 -9.79
C GLU A 88 -2.22 3.53 -8.36
N ALA A 89 -1.90 2.34 -7.84
CA ALA A 89 -1.29 2.19 -6.52
C ALA A 89 0.06 2.93 -6.43
N THR A 90 0.88 2.85 -7.47
CA THR A 90 2.17 3.56 -7.53
C THR A 90 1.97 5.07 -7.52
N LEU A 91 0.96 5.58 -8.23
CA LEU A 91 0.64 7.00 -8.24
C LEU A 91 0.18 7.50 -6.86
N GLN A 92 -0.64 6.70 -6.16
CA GLN A 92 -1.06 7.03 -4.79
C GLN A 92 0.12 7.06 -3.81
N VAL A 93 1.02 6.09 -3.90
CA VAL A 93 2.25 6.06 -3.10
C VAL A 93 3.08 7.31 -3.39
N ARG A 94 3.35 7.61 -4.68
CA ARG A 94 4.06 8.83 -5.09
C ARG A 94 3.46 10.10 -4.48
N ASN A 95 2.13 10.26 -4.55
CA ASN A 95 1.46 11.45 -4.04
C ASN A 95 1.56 11.55 -2.51
N ARG A 96 1.45 10.42 -1.79
CA ARG A 96 1.62 10.38 -0.33
C ARG A 96 3.04 10.78 0.08
N LEU A 97 4.03 10.39 -0.71
CA LEU A 97 5.44 10.67 -0.46
C LEU A 97 5.81 12.13 -0.71
N LEU A 98 5.28 12.72 -1.80
CA LEU A 98 5.43 14.15 -2.03
C LEU A 98 4.80 14.98 -0.91
N GLY A 99 3.67 14.53 -0.38
CA GLY A 99 3.02 15.12 0.79
C GLY A 99 3.89 15.02 2.04
N ALA A 100 4.36 13.82 2.38
CA ALA A 100 5.21 13.60 3.55
C ALA A 100 6.55 14.36 3.49
N TYR A 101 7.17 14.44 2.30
CA TYR A 101 8.37 15.27 2.08
C TYR A 101 8.07 16.75 2.32
N LYS A 102 6.95 17.26 1.77
CA LYS A 102 6.51 18.63 2.02
C LYS A 102 6.23 18.90 3.50
N ASP A 103 5.58 17.98 4.20
CA ASP A 103 5.23 18.12 5.62
C ASP A 103 6.49 18.18 6.49
N VAL A 104 7.47 17.30 6.26
CA VAL A 104 8.77 17.34 6.97
C VAL A 104 9.51 18.65 6.70
N MET A 105 9.44 19.17 5.47
CA MET A 105 10.11 20.42 5.09
C MET A 105 9.35 21.68 5.58
N SER A 106 8.04 21.57 5.83
CA SER A 106 7.18 22.68 6.27
C SER A 106 6.96 22.70 7.78
N MET A 107 7.40 21.69 8.52
CA MET A 107 7.47 21.76 9.98
C MET A 107 8.48 22.85 10.37
N PRO A 108 8.03 23.96 10.99
CA PRO A 108 8.95 24.88 11.62
C PRO A 108 9.54 24.17 12.85
N LEU A 109 10.86 24.29 13.03
CA LEU A 109 11.56 23.93 14.26
C LEU A 109 11.02 24.74 15.45
#